data_AF-A0A5D4FSR3-F1
#
_entry.id   AF-A0A5D4FSR3-F1
#
_cell.length_a   1.000
_cell.length_b   1.000
_cell.length_c   1.000
_cell.angle_alpha   90.00
_cell.angle_beta   90.00
_cell.angle_gamma   90.00
#
_symmetry.space_group_name_H-M   'P 1'
#
loop_
_entity.id
_entity.type
_entity.pdbx_description
1 polymer ?
#
loop_
_entity_poly.entity_id
_entity_poly.type
_entity_poly.pdbx_seq_one_letter_code
_entity_poly.pdbx_strand_id
1 'polypeptide(L)'
;MARRLLNLVAMLWMLTALTGFPQLLDTDVLRRVATYYFLGLFALQIIPLVMTYNGSFGHRLHPINVAYMSLASLGLVGSVMLAIVFVVHGGPAVTILAGALLFMGVVGATVLALFAQPWRDWAFKQRESEYLERMNHRLDVRAEARSELHSAFGERAFGERAFGDRASGGEGGRKPGEED
;
A
#
# COMPACT_ATOMS: atom_id res chain seq x y z
N MET A 1 -4.81 8.42 -9.37
CA MET A 1 -5.64 9.60 -9.70
C MET A 1 -7.13 9.28 -9.74
N ALA A 2 -7.58 8.22 -10.44
CA ALA A 2 -9.01 7.87 -10.58
C ALA A 2 -9.81 7.83 -9.26
N ARG A 3 -9.31 7.17 -8.20
CA ARG A 3 -9.98 7.13 -6.88
C ARG A 3 -10.30 8.53 -6.35
N ARG A 4 -9.40 9.49 -6.51
CA ARG A 4 -9.59 10.86 -6.01
C ARG A 4 -10.64 11.61 -6.79
N LEU A 5 -10.54 11.56 -8.11
CA LEU A 5 -11.50 12.19 -9.01
C LEU A 5 -12.91 11.65 -8.76
N LEU A 6 -13.08 10.33 -8.67
CA LEU A 6 -14.38 9.72 -8.43
C LEU A 6 -14.97 10.11 -7.08
N ASN A 7 -14.17 10.12 -6.00
CA ASN A 7 -14.66 10.55 -4.68
C ASN A 7 -14.92 12.06 -4.62
N LEU A 8 -14.10 12.89 -5.25
CA LEU A 8 -14.34 14.34 -5.36
C LEU A 8 -15.63 14.63 -6.12
N VAL A 9 -15.84 13.95 -7.26
CA VAL A 9 -17.08 14.09 -8.04
C VAL A 9 -18.26 13.59 -7.21
N ALA A 10 -18.15 12.45 -6.51
CA ALA A 10 -19.21 11.96 -5.62
C ALA A 10 -19.54 12.97 -4.51
N MET A 11 -18.53 13.58 -3.90
CA MET A 11 -18.69 14.59 -2.85
C MET A 11 -19.36 15.85 -3.40
N LEU A 12 -18.87 16.39 -4.53
CA LEU A 12 -19.48 17.57 -5.16
C LEU A 12 -20.92 17.29 -5.58
N TRP A 13 -21.16 16.13 -6.19
CA TRP A 13 -22.49 15.67 -6.56
C TRP A 13 -23.40 15.59 -5.33
N MET A 14 -22.94 14.97 -4.24
CA MET A 14 -23.65 14.95 -2.95
C MET A 14 -24.01 16.36 -2.45
N LEU A 15 -23.06 17.30 -2.52
CA LEU A 15 -23.26 18.68 -2.06
C LEU A 15 -24.27 19.45 -2.93
N THR A 16 -24.41 19.12 -4.22
CA THR A 16 -25.44 19.77 -5.05
C THR A 16 -26.86 19.50 -4.57
N ALA A 17 -27.12 18.37 -3.90
CA ALA A 17 -28.44 18.14 -3.29
C ALA A 17 -28.74 19.08 -2.10
N LEU A 18 -27.71 19.72 -1.51
CA LEU A 18 -27.86 20.62 -0.37
C LEU A 18 -28.13 22.07 -0.79
N THR A 19 -28.00 22.43 -2.07
CA THR A 19 -28.09 23.84 -2.53
C THR A 19 -29.52 24.35 -2.67
N GLY A 20 -30.54 23.58 -2.25
CA GLY A 20 -31.94 24.01 -2.31
C GLY A 20 -32.59 23.94 -3.70
N PHE A 21 -31.83 23.58 -4.74
CA PHE A 21 -32.35 23.37 -6.11
C PHE A 21 -33.57 22.43 -6.20
N PRO A 22 -33.69 21.35 -5.39
CA PRO A 22 -34.87 20.49 -5.39
C PRO A 22 -36.20 21.19 -5.10
N GLN A 23 -36.17 22.34 -4.41
CA GLN A 23 -37.37 23.10 -4.04
C GLN A 23 -38.02 23.82 -5.23
N LEU A 24 -37.28 23.98 -6.34
CA LEU A 24 -37.72 24.69 -7.54
C LEU A 24 -38.38 23.76 -8.58
N LEU A 25 -38.42 22.45 -8.31
CA LEU A 25 -38.89 21.44 -9.26
C LEU A 25 -40.26 20.90 -8.86
N ASP A 26 -41.11 20.66 -9.86
CA ASP A 26 -42.36 19.91 -9.69
C ASP A 26 -42.08 18.49 -9.16
N THR A 27 -43.00 17.96 -8.36
CA THR A 27 -42.84 16.68 -7.66
C THR A 27 -42.53 15.49 -8.58
N ASP A 28 -43.15 15.43 -9.77
CA ASP A 28 -42.91 14.36 -10.74
C ASP A 28 -41.54 14.45 -11.40
N VAL A 29 -41.09 15.67 -11.70
CA VAL A 29 -39.76 15.94 -12.27
C VAL A 29 -38.70 15.66 -11.21
N LEU A 30 -38.93 16.13 -9.98
CA LEU A 30 -38.07 15.90 -8.84
C LEU A 30 -37.86 14.41 -8.59
N ARG A 31 -38.92 13.59 -8.67
CA ARG A 31 -38.82 12.13 -8.48
C ARG A 31 -37.92 11.45 -9.52
N ARG A 32 -38.05 11.83 -10.80
CA ARG A 32 -37.20 11.29 -11.88
C ARG A 32 -35.76 11.74 -11.71
N VAL A 33 -35.54 13.04 -11.49
CA VAL A 33 -34.21 13.62 -11.29
C VAL A 33 -33.53 13.00 -10.08
N ALA A 34 -34.24 12.85 -8.96
CA ALA A 34 -33.74 12.21 -7.75
C ALA A 34 -33.32 10.75 -8.02
N THR A 35 -34.08 10.00 -8.83
CA THR A 35 -33.74 8.62 -9.16
C THR A 35 -32.41 8.53 -9.92
N TYR A 36 -32.23 9.34 -10.98
CA TYR A 36 -30.96 9.38 -11.72
C TYR A 36 -29.81 9.89 -10.85
N TYR A 37 -30.09 10.87 -10.01
CA TYR A 37 -29.13 11.42 -9.05
C TYR A 37 -28.62 10.33 -8.09
N PHE A 38 -29.52 9.56 -7.47
CA PHE A 38 -29.13 8.47 -6.57
C PHE A 38 -28.39 7.36 -7.29
N LEU A 39 -28.81 6.98 -8.50
CA LEU A 39 -28.09 5.98 -9.30
C LEU A 39 -26.68 6.43 -9.66
N GLY A 40 -26.51 7.68 -10.08
CA GLY A 40 -25.19 8.27 -10.36
C GLY A 40 -24.31 8.30 -9.12
N LEU A 41 -24.86 8.77 -7.99
CA LEU A 41 -24.16 8.81 -6.71
C LEU A 41 -23.74 7.41 -6.24
N PHE A 42 -24.61 6.41 -6.41
CA PHE A 42 -24.35 5.02 -6.05
C PHE A 42 -23.25 4.41 -6.91
N ALA A 43 -23.28 4.62 -8.23
CA ALA A 43 -22.23 4.19 -9.14
C ALA A 43 -20.88 4.83 -8.78
N LEU A 44 -20.87 6.13 -8.50
CA LEU A 44 -19.67 6.88 -8.11
C LEU A 44 -19.07 6.41 -6.78
N GLN A 45 -19.86 5.83 -5.87
CA GLN A 45 -19.37 5.23 -4.63
C GLN A 45 -18.88 3.78 -4.83
N ILE A 46 -19.60 2.98 -5.61
CA ILE A 46 -19.24 1.55 -5.84
C ILE A 46 -17.97 1.40 -6.65
N ILE A 47 -17.79 2.16 -7.74
CA ILE A 47 -16.64 2.01 -8.63
C ILE A 47 -15.30 2.12 -7.87
N PRO A 48 -15.02 3.20 -7.12
CA PRO A 48 -13.76 3.32 -6.40
C PRO A 48 -13.64 2.33 -5.24
N LEU A 49 -14.76 1.90 -4.65
CA LEU A 49 -14.78 0.85 -3.62
C LEU A 49 -14.35 -0.50 -4.21
N VAL A 50 -14.93 -0.92 -5.33
CA VAL A 50 -14.59 -2.17 -6.04
C VAL A 50 -13.16 -2.13 -6.56
N MET A 51 -12.71 -1.01 -7.12
CA MET A 51 -11.31 -0.86 -7.54
C MET A 51 -10.34 -1.00 -6.36
N THR A 52 -10.70 -0.47 -5.19
CA THR A 52 -9.89 -0.62 -3.97
C THR A 52 -9.93 -2.07 -3.49
N TYR A 53 -11.10 -2.72 -3.53
CA TYR A 53 -11.25 -4.14 -3.18
C TYR A 53 -10.43 -5.02 -4.11
N ASN A 54 -10.36 -4.72 -5.41
CA ASN A 54 -9.59 -5.50 -6.37
C ASN A 54 -8.07 -5.33 -6.22
N GLY A 55 -7.61 -4.38 -5.41
CA GLY A 55 -6.18 -4.10 -5.20
C GLY A 55 -5.58 -3.12 -6.21
N SER A 56 -6.42 -2.40 -6.97
CA SER A 56 -5.96 -1.46 -8.01
C SER A 56 -5.21 -0.24 -7.46
N PHE A 57 -5.26 -0.01 -6.15
CA PHE A 57 -4.60 1.10 -5.46
C PHE A 57 -3.61 0.64 -4.38
N GLY A 58 -3.10 -0.59 -4.48
CA GLY A 58 -2.17 -1.19 -3.53
C GLY A 58 -2.77 -2.39 -2.79
N HIS A 59 -2.06 -2.88 -1.78
CA HIS A 59 -2.48 -4.08 -1.05
C HIS A 59 -3.81 -3.85 -0.32
N ARG A 60 -4.71 -4.82 -0.37
CA ARG A 60 -6.09 -4.71 0.16
C ARG A 60 -6.12 -4.50 1.67
N LEU A 61 -5.18 -5.14 2.39
CA LEU A 61 -5.03 -5.08 3.84
C LEU A 61 -4.25 -3.84 4.32
N HIS A 62 -3.90 -2.91 3.43
CA HIS A 62 -3.26 -1.67 3.86
C HIS A 62 -4.24 -0.90 4.78
N PRO A 63 -3.83 -0.41 5.97
CA PRO A 63 -4.74 0.14 6.97
C PRO A 63 -5.63 1.27 6.42
N ILE A 64 -5.08 2.08 5.50
CA ILE A 64 -5.83 3.16 4.84
C ILE A 64 -6.85 2.65 3.84
N ASN A 65 -6.55 1.55 3.13
CA ASN A 65 -7.52 0.95 2.23
C ASN A 65 -8.66 0.32 3.02
N VAL A 66 -8.37 -0.28 4.19
CA VAL A 66 -9.39 -0.79 5.11
C VAL A 66 -10.26 0.34 5.66
N ALA A 67 -9.65 1.44 6.15
CA ALA A 67 -10.38 2.61 6.64
C ALA A 67 -11.19 3.30 5.52
N TYR A 68 -10.65 3.35 4.30
CA TYR A 68 -11.37 3.85 3.14
C TYR A 68 -12.59 2.96 2.83
N MET A 69 -12.42 1.63 2.82
CA MET A 69 -13.51 0.69 2.57
C MET A 69 -14.60 0.78 3.63
N SER A 70 -14.25 0.97 4.91
CA SER A 70 -15.25 1.10 5.98
C SER A 70 -16.04 2.40 5.90
N LEU A 71 -15.39 3.53 5.59
CA LEU A 71 -16.08 4.80 5.40
C LEU A 71 -16.92 4.80 4.13
N ALA A 72 -16.39 4.27 3.02
CA ALA A 72 -17.12 4.15 1.78
C ALA A 72 -18.34 3.21 1.90
N SER A 73 -18.23 2.10 2.65
CA SER A 73 -19.38 1.22 2.90
C SER A 73 -20.43 1.90 3.77
N LEU A 74 -20.02 2.70 4.76
CA LEU A 74 -20.93 3.49 5.59
C LEU A 74 -21.68 4.54 4.77
N GLY A 75 -21.01 5.19 3.81
CA GLY A 75 -21.64 6.10 2.84
C GLY A 75 -22.63 5.38 1.91
N LEU A 76 -22.31 4.16 1.50
CA LEU A 76 -23.17 3.33 0.66
C LEU A 76 -24.43 2.89 1.42
N VAL A 77 -24.29 2.49 2.68
CA VAL A 77 -25.44 2.21 3.57
C VAL A 77 -26.31 3.45 3.74
N GLY A 78 -25.71 4.62 3.99
CA GLY A 78 -26.42 5.90 4.04
C GLY A 78 -27.20 6.19 2.76
N SER A 79 -26.58 5.96 1.59
CA SER A 79 -27.22 6.12 0.28
C SER A 79 -28.43 5.22 0.10
N VAL A 80 -28.30 3.94 0.44
CA VAL A 80 -29.39 2.95 0.33
C VAL A 80 -30.52 3.31 1.28
N MET A 81 -30.21 3.66 2.53
CA MET A 81 -31.23 4.10 3.49
C MET A 81 -31.98 5.33 2.99
N LEU A 82 -31.27 6.33 2.44
CA LEU A 82 -31.90 7.53 1.92
C LEU A 82 -32.81 7.25 0.72
N ALA A 83 -32.38 6.36 -0.18
CA ALA A 83 -33.18 5.91 -1.31
C ALA A 83 -34.44 5.18 -0.84
N ILE A 84 -34.35 4.31 0.17
CA ILE A 84 -35.50 3.63 0.76
C ILE A 84 -36.46 4.65 1.36
N VAL A 85 -35.96 5.58 2.19
CA VAL A 85 -36.76 6.64 2.82
C VAL A 85 -37.50 7.48 1.78
N PHE A 86 -36.84 7.79 0.65
CA PHE A 86 -37.46 8.52 -0.46
C PHE A 86 -38.60 7.75 -1.13
N VAL A 87 -38.52 6.42 -1.20
CA VAL A 87 -39.57 5.57 -1.79
C VAL A 87 -40.74 5.36 -0.83
N VAL A 88 -40.46 5.08 0.45
CA VAL A 88 -41.48 4.68 1.44
C VAL A 88 -42.00 5.84 2.29
N HIS A 89 -41.57 7.07 2.02
CA HIS A 89 -41.90 8.26 2.81
C HIS A 89 -41.52 8.08 4.29
N GLY A 90 -40.26 7.69 4.53
CA GLY A 90 -39.75 7.45 5.88
C GLY A 90 -39.82 8.70 6.77
N GLY A 91 -39.90 8.46 8.08
CA GLY A 91 -39.96 9.54 9.07
C GLY A 91 -38.67 10.37 9.15
N PRO A 92 -38.74 11.61 9.68
CA PRO A 92 -37.63 12.57 9.68
C PRO A 92 -36.37 12.06 10.37
N ALA A 93 -36.51 11.25 11.43
CA ALA A 93 -35.38 10.66 12.14
C ALA A 93 -34.53 9.75 11.24
N VAL A 94 -35.15 8.94 10.39
CA VAL A 94 -34.44 8.01 9.49
C VAL A 94 -33.74 8.79 8.39
N THR A 95 -34.35 9.85 7.86
CA THR A 95 -33.74 10.74 6.87
C THR A 95 -32.48 11.42 7.42
N ILE A 96 -32.54 11.92 8.66
CA ILE A 96 -31.40 12.57 9.32
C ILE A 96 -30.27 11.56 9.52
N LEU A 97 -30.57 10.36 10.02
CA LEU A 97 -29.57 9.31 10.22
C LEU A 97 -28.93 8.88 8.89
N ALA A 98 -29.75 8.63 7.87
CA ALA A 98 -29.28 8.25 6.54
C ALA A 98 -28.38 9.34 5.94
N GLY A 99 -28.77 10.60 6.07
CA GLY A 99 -28.00 11.75 5.59
C GLY A 99 -26.66 11.89 6.31
N ALA A 100 -26.64 11.71 7.63
CA ALA A 100 -25.41 11.74 8.42
C ALA A 100 -24.44 10.61 8.02
N LEU A 101 -24.96 9.38 7.84
CA LEU A 101 -24.16 8.24 7.37
C LEU A 101 -23.59 8.49 5.97
N LEU A 102 -24.45 8.95 5.05
CA LEU A 102 -24.04 9.30 3.69
C LEU A 102 -22.92 10.34 3.71
N PHE A 103 -23.13 11.44 4.43
CA PHE A 103 -22.18 12.54 4.52
C PHE A 103 -20.85 12.08 5.12
N MET A 104 -20.90 11.43 6.28
CA MET A 104 -19.70 10.94 6.96
C MET A 104 -18.92 9.97 6.08
N GLY A 105 -19.61 9.04 5.43
CA GLY A 105 -18.98 8.05 4.57
C GLY A 105 -18.35 8.66 3.31
N VAL A 106 -19.10 9.48 2.56
CA VAL A 106 -18.61 10.10 1.32
C VAL A 106 -17.49 11.10 1.61
N VAL A 107 -17.65 11.99 2.58
CA VAL A 107 -16.63 12.99 2.91
C VAL A 107 -15.40 12.31 3.52
N GLY A 108 -15.59 11.38 4.47
CA GLY A 108 -14.49 10.63 5.08
C GLY A 108 -13.68 9.83 4.06
N ALA A 109 -14.36 9.11 3.16
CA ALA A 109 -13.73 8.38 2.07
C ALA A 109 -12.98 9.31 1.10
N THR A 110 -13.54 10.49 0.81
CA THR A 110 -12.91 11.51 -0.05
C THR A 110 -11.63 12.06 0.58
N VAL A 111 -11.67 12.43 1.86
CA VAL A 111 -10.48 12.90 2.60
C VAL A 111 -9.39 11.84 2.57
N LEU A 112 -9.70 10.58 2.89
CA LEU A 112 -8.73 9.49 2.81
C LEU A 112 -8.19 9.28 1.39
N ALA A 113 -9.04 9.40 0.36
CA ALA A 113 -8.61 9.26 -1.02
C ALA A 113 -7.62 10.37 -1.43
N LEU A 114 -7.82 11.60 -0.98
CA LEU A 114 -6.92 12.74 -1.21
C LEU A 114 -5.60 12.53 -0.48
N PHE A 115 -5.65 12.19 0.81
CA PHE A 115 -4.46 12.00 1.64
C PHE A 115 -3.73 10.68 1.43
N ALA A 116 -4.17 9.79 0.53
CA ALA A 116 -3.54 8.48 0.35
C ALA A 116 -2.10 8.47 -0.22
N GLN A 117 -1.62 9.54 -0.86
CA GLN A 117 -0.26 9.61 -1.42
C GLN A 117 0.85 9.52 -0.36
N PRO A 118 0.89 10.38 0.68
CA PRO A 118 1.97 10.37 1.66
C PRO A 118 2.16 9.00 2.35
N TRP A 119 1.08 8.25 2.53
CA TRP A 119 1.15 6.96 3.22
C TRP A 119 1.58 5.81 2.34
N ARG A 120 1.29 5.87 1.03
CA ARG A 120 1.84 4.92 0.07
C ARG A 120 3.36 4.97 0.14
N ASP A 121 3.92 6.16 0.15
CA ASP A 121 5.37 6.37 0.16
C ASP A 121 5.99 5.91 1.50
N TRP A 122 5.26 6.02 2.62
CA TRP A 122 5.68 5.49 3.92
C TRP A 122 5.71 3.95 3.96
N ALA A 123 4.66 3.28 3.47
CA ALA A 123 4.55 1.82 3.50
C ALA A 123 5.47 1.11 2.50
N PHE A 124 5.76 1.73 1.34
CA PHE A 124 6.75 1.20 0.41
C PHE A 124 8.18 1.35 0.94
N LYS A 125 8.52 2.50 1.55
CA LYS A 125 9.82 2.67 2.24
C LYS A 125 10.07 1.60 3.28
N GLN A 126 9.05 1.22 4.05
CA GLN A 126 9.20 0.26 5.14
C GLN A 126 9.35 -1.19 4.65
N ARG A 127 8.64 -1.58 3.59
CA ARG A 127 8.84 -2.92 2.98
C ARG A 127 10.12 -3.02 2.17
N GLU A 128 10.50 -1.94 1.49
CA GLU A 128 11.75 -1.87 0.76
C GLU A 128 12.94 -1.90 1.72
N SER A 129 12.88 -1.17 2.84
CA SER A 129 13.90 -1.27 3.90
C SER A 129 13.99 -2.68 4.47
N GLU A 130 12.87 -3.33 4.80
CA GLU A 130 12.88 -4.71 5.30
C GLU A 130 13.41 -5.72 4.25
N TYR A 131 13.10 -5.52 2.97
CA TYR A 131 13.59 -6.38 1.89
C TYR A 131 15.09 -6.20 1.67
N LEU A 132 15.55 -4.94 1.65
CA LEU A 132 16.97 -4.59 1.56
C LEU A 132 17.75 -5.10 2.77
N GLU A 133 17.19 -4.99 3.97
CA GLU A 133 17.78 -5.51 5.20
C GLU A 133 17.90 -7.04 5.16
N ARG A 134 16.88 -7.75 4.68
CA ARG A 134 16.95 -9.21 4.46
C ARG A 134 17.96 -9.61 3.38
N MET A 135 18.14 -8.80 2.34
CA MET A 135 19.18 -9.06 1.34
C MET A 135 20.58 -8.79 1.89
N ASN A 136 20.79 -7.66 2.59
CA ASN A 136 22.06 -7.34 3.22
C ASN A 136 22.46 -8.43 4.21
N HIS A 137 21.55 -8.87 5.07
CA HIS A 137 21.82 -10.00 5.98
C HIS A 137 22.27 -11.26 5.23
N ARG A 138 21.72 -11.58 4.06
CA ARG A 138 22.16 -12.73 3.25
C ARG A 138 23.54 -12.52 2.63
N LEU A 139 23.89 -11.29 2.29
CA LEU A 139 25.22 -10.94 1.76
C LEU A 139 26.27 -11.00 2.86
N ASP A 140 25.95 -10.50 4.06
CA ASP A 140 26.83 -10.54 5.23
C ASP A 140 27.14 -11.99 5.63
N VAL A 141 26.13 -12.85 5.73
CA VAL A 141 26.32 -14.29 6.03
C VAL A 141 27.20 -14.97 4.97
N ARG A 142 27.09 -14.58 3.70
CA ARG A 142 27.96 -15.12 2.63
C ARG A 142 29.39 -14.60 2.74
N ALA A 143 29.57 -13.33 3.12
CA ALA A 143 30.88 -12.74 3.32
C ALA A 143 31.59 -13.38 4.52
N GLU A 144 30.88 -13.61 5.62
CA GLU A 144 31.37 -14.34 6.80
C GLU A 144 31.79 -15.77 6.43
N ALA A 145 30.91 -16.54 5.79
CA ALA A 145 31.22 -17.92 5.37
C ALA A 145 32.43 -17.99 4.42
N ARG A 146 32.61 -16.99 3.54
CA ARG A 146 33.78 -16.89 2.67
C ARG A 146 35.06 -16.59 3.46
N SER A 147 34.98 -15.75 4.48
CA SER A 147 36.11 -15.43 5.35
C SER A 147 36.57 -16.63 6.19
N GLU A 148 35.62 -17.42 6.73
CA GLU A 148 35.91 -18.66 7.46
C GLU A 148 36.53 -19.74 6.56
N LEU A 149 36.06 -19.86 5.32
CA LEU A 149 36.69 -20.74 4.34
C LEU A 149 38.13 -20.31 4.07
N HIS A 150 38.39 -19.02 3.87
CA HIS A 150 39.73 -18.51 3.64
C HIS A 150 40.67 -18.71 4.84
N SER A 151 40.20 -18.56 6.08
CA SER A 151 41.01 -18.85 7.27
C SER A 151 41.28 -20.36 7.41
N ALA A 152 40.28 -21.21 7.22
CA ALA A 152 40.42 -22.66 7.32
C ALA A 152 41.34 -23.26 6.23
N PHE A 153 41.28 -22.74 4.99
CA PHE A 153 42.18 -23.15 3.91
C PHE A 153 43.57 -22.52 4.03
N GLY A 154 43.66 -21.30 4.57
CA GLY A 154 44.93 -20.61 4.86
C GLY A 154 45.76 -21.34 5.91
N GLU A 155 45.12 -21.85 6.98
CA GLU A 155 45.80 -22.64 8.01
C GLU A 155 46.27 -24.02 7.50
N ARG A 156 45.47 -24.71 6.68
CA ARG A 156 45.84 -26.03 6.14
C ARG A 156 46.99 -25.97 5.13
N ALA A 157 47.05 -24.93 4.29
CA ALA A 157 48.09 -24.81 3.27
C ALA A 157 49.50 -24.51 3.84
N PHE A 158 49.59 -23.99 5.07
CA PHE A 158 50.88 -23.70 5.72
C PHE A 158 51.34 -24.73 6.75
N GLY A 159 50.43 -25.58 7.27
CA GLY A 159 50.78 -26.62 8.25
C GLY A 159 51.52 -27.84 7.69
N GLU A 160 51.29 -28.20 6.42
CA GLU A 160 51.82 -29.44 5.83
C GLU A 160 53.23 -29.35 5.24
N ARG A 161 53.81 -28.15 5.08
CA ARG A 161 55.21 -28.01 4.58
C ARG A 161 56.27 -27.96 5.68
N ALA A 162 55.90 -28.01 6.96
CA ALA A 162 56.85 -27.91 8.06
C ALA A 162 57.40 -29.27 8.55
N PHE A 163 56.93 -30.40 8.04
CA PHE A 163 57.33 -31.74 8.49
C PHE A 163 57.69 -32.65 7.30
N GLY A 164 58.79 -32.33 6.61
CA GLY A 164 59.19 -33.16 5.48
C GLY A 164 60.53 -32.82 4.84
N ASP A 165 61.53 -32.37 5.62
CA ASP A 165 62.90 -32.34 5.10
C ASP A 165 63.93 -32.43 6.25
N ARG A 166 64.19 -33.67 6.68
CA ARG A 166 65.42 -34.04 7.38
C ARG A 166 65.85 -35.43 6.93
N ALA A 167 66.39 -35.50 5.73
CA ALA A 167 67.18 -36.63 5.28
C ALA A 167 68.28 -36.19 4.31
N SER A 168 69.53 -36.36 4.76
CA SER A 168 70.65 -36.86 3.96
C SER A 168 71.24 -36.00 2.81
N GLY A 169 72.47 -35.54 3.02
CA GLY A 169 73.45 -35.16 1.97
C GLY A 169 74.35 -34.03 2.48
N GLY A 170 75.63 -34.20 2.78
CA GLY A 170 76.63 -34.99 2.07
C GLY A 170 77.51 -34.03 1.26
N GLU A 171 78.61 -33.59 1.89
CA GLU A 171 79.86 -33.01 1.35
C GLU A 171 79.92 -32.35 -0.04
N GLY A 172 80.50 -31.14 -0.08
CA GLY A 172 81.03 -30.53 -1.32
C GLY A 172 81.55 -29.10 -1.09
N GLY A 173 82.86 -28.94 -0.92
CA GLY A 173 83.51 -27.69 -0.51
C GLY A 173 83.79 -26.64 -1.61
N ARG A 174 84.11 -25.42 -1.13
CA ARG A 174 85.07 -24.37 -1.61
C ARG A 174 85.26 -24.20 -3.15
N LYS A 175 85.30 -22.99 -3.74
CA LYS A 175 85.74 -21.64 -3.30
C LYS A 175 85.26 -20.57 -4.33
N PRO A 176 85.42 -19.26 -4.04
CA PRO A 176 84.91 -18.14 -4.83
C PRO A 176 85.94 -17.54 -5.82
N GLY A 177 85.44 -16.84 -6.84
CA GLY A 177 86.09 -15.74 -7.60
C GLY A 177 84.95 -14.85 -8.13
N GLU A 178 84.91 -13.51 -7.99
CA GLU A 178 85.85 -12.47 -8.48
C GLU A 178 86.27 -12.75 -9.93
N GLU A 179 86.13 -11.87 -10.91
CA GLU A 179 85.74 -10.47 -11.04
C GLU A 179 85.51 -10.20 -12.55
N ASP A 180 84.90 -9.06 -12.87
CA ASP A 180 84.80 -8.34 -14.16
C ASP A 180 83.94 -8.87 -15.34
#